data_AF-A0A2N3CMU5-F1
#
_entry.id   AF-A0A2N3CMU5-F1
#
_cell.length_a   1.000
_cell.length_b   1.000
_cell.length_c   1.000
_cell.angle_alpha   90.00
_cell.angle_beta   90.00
_cell.angle_gamma   90.00
#
_symmetry.space_group_name_H-M   'P 1'
#
loop_
_entity.id
_entity.type
_entity.pdbx_description
1 polymer ?
#
loop_
_entity_poly.entity_id
_entity_poly.type
_entity_poly.pdbx_seq_one_letter_code
_entity_poly.pdbx_strand_id
1 'polypeptide(L)'
;MIETPYLLFLGDAPDMLAAKVAIGIRDWRPEHALGQLRMAGCGADLGLPEMSLAEARARGARTLVIGVANRGGVISAAWKKVLVAALEEGFDLASGLHSLLRDEPDLAAVARACGRALHDVRVPEVKYPIANGVKRSGKRCLPVGTDCSVGKMYTAMALEQAMHARGMKASFRATGQTGILITGDGVPLDAVVADFMAGAV
;
A
#
# COMPACT_ATOMS: atom_id res chain seq x y z
N MET A 1 0.42 6.35 -11.23
CA MET A 1 1.11 6.59 -9.95
C MET A 1 0.04 6.86 -8.90
N ILE A 2 0.22 6.42 -7.66
CA ILE A 2 -0.74 6.69 -6.58
C ILE A 2 -0.49 8.11 -6.08
N GLU A 3 -1.52 8.96 -6.08
CA GLU A 3 -1.38 10.38 -5.78
C GLU A 3 -1.23 10.64 -4.26
N THR A 4 -0.19 11.37 -3.86
CA THR A 4 0.06 11.77 -2.47
C THR A 4 -0.42 13.21 -2.23
N PRO A 5 -0.70 13.64 -0.98
CA PRO A 5 -0.66 12.91 0.28
C PRO A 5 -1.84 11.94 0.50
N TYR A 6 -1.70 11.06 1.48
CA TYR A 6 -2.65 10.01 1.83
C TYR A 6 -3.43 10.32 3.11
N LEU A 7 -4.68 9.86 3.16
CA LEU A 7 -5.40 9.56 4.40
C LEU A 7 -5.35 8.04 4.63
N LEU A 8 -4.91 7.62 5.82
CA LEU A 8 -4.75 6.20 6.13
C LEU A 8 -6.02 5.65 6.81
N PHE A 9 -6.77 4.82 6.08
CA PHE A 9 -7.99 4.19 6.59
C PHE A 9 -7.65 2.92 7.36
N LEU A 10 -8.01 2.87 8.64
CA LEU A 10 -7.75 1.74 9.53
C LEU A 10 -8.99 0.87 9.77
N GLY A 11 -10.15 1.26 9.22
CA GLY A 11 -11.39 0.52 9.41
C GLY A 11 -11.64 0.20 10.88
N ASP A 12 -11.99 -1.05 11.16
CA ASP A 12 -12.18 -1.64 12.47
C ASP A 12 -11.03 -2.60 12.85
N ALA A 13 -9.79 -2.26 12.48
CA ALA A 13 -8.63 -3.10 12.77
C ALA A 13 -8.54 -3.44 14.27
N PRO A 14 -8.44 -4.73 14.64
CA PRO A 14 -8.48 -5.14 16.06
C PRO A 14 -7.24 -4.71 16.84
N ASP A 15 -6.11 -4.55 16.15
CA ASP A 15 -4.82 -4.24 16.76
C ASP A 15 -3.83 -3.62 15.74
N MET A 16 -2.66 -3.23 16.22
CA MET A 16 -1.58 -2.69 15.40
C MET A 16 -1.04 -3.66 14.36
N LEU A 17 -1.10 -4.97 14.60
CA LEU A 17 -0.60 -5.97 13.65
C LEU A 17 -1.45 -5.98 12.38
N ALA A 18 -2.77 -5.82 12.52
CA ALA A 18 -3.68 -5.67 11.38
C ALA A 18 -3.41 -4.38 10.58
N ALA A 19 -2.92 -3.32 11.22
CA ALA A 19 -2.59 -2.03 10.60
C ALA A 19 -1.16 -1.93 10.03
N LYS A 20 -0.45 -3.06 9.86
CA LYS A 20 0.95 -3.08 9.40
C LYS A 20 1.22 -2.30 8.11
N VAL A 21 0.23 -2.20 7.22
CA VAL A 21 0.38 -1.46 5.96
C VAL A 21 0.47 0.03 6.24
N ALA A 22 -0.47 0.56 7.03
CA ALA A 22 -0.48 1.96 7.43
C ALA A 22 0.74 2.34 8.28
N ILE A 23 1.15 1.45 9.20
CA ILE A 23 2.37 1.60 10.00
C ILE A 23 3.59 1.76 9.09
N GLY A 24 3.72 0.88 8.07
CA GLY A 24 4.81 0.97 7.10
C GLY A 24 4.84 2.30 6.36
N ILE A 25 3.68 2.81 5.93
CA ILE A 25 3.58 4.11 5.26
C ILE A 25 3.99 5.24 6.21
N ARG A 26 3.44 5.27 7.43
CA ARG A 26 3.81 6.27 8.44
C ARG A 26 5.31 6.26 8.73
N ASP A 27 5.90 5.09 8.93
CA ASP A 27 7.29 4.98 9.37
C ASP A 27 8.28 5.37 8.26
N TRP A 28 7.96 5.03 7.00
CA TRP A 28 8.90 5.19 5.89
C TRP A 28 8.60 6.36 4.96
N ARG A 29 7.37 6.88 4.98
CA ARG A 29 6.92 8.08 4.24
C ARG A 29 5.98 8.90 5.12
N PRO A 30 6.42 9.37 6.30
CA PRO A 30 5.59 10.19 7.19
C PRO A 30 5.04 11.45 6.49
N GLU A 31 5.78 12.00 5.52
CA GLU A 31 5.37 13.14 4.70
C GLU A 31 4.18 12.84 3.79
N HIS A 32 3.93 11.57 3.45
CA HIS A 32 2.74 11.15 2.71
C HIS A 32 1.55 10.86 3.65
N ALA A 33 1.78 10.58 4.93
CA ALA A 33 0.75 10.17 5.89
C ALA A 33 0.13 11.38 6.61
N LEU A 34 -0.90 12.01 6.00
CA LEU A 34 -1.49 13.23 6.53
C LEU A 34 -2.27 13.02 7.84
N GLY A 35 -2.96 11.90 7.94
CA GLY A 35 -3.86 11.56 9.05
C GLY A 35 -4.30 10.11 9.03
N GLN A 36 -5.09 9.73 10.02
CA GLN A 36 -5.76 8.44 10.11
C GLN A 36 -7.28 8.60 10.16
N LEU A 37 -8.00 7.58 9.66
CA LEU A 37 -9.45 7.45 9.78
C LEU A 37 -9.80 6.07 10.33
N ARG A 38 -10.39 6.04 11.51
CA ARG A 38 -10.84 4.82 12.20
C ARG A 38 -12.36 4.67 12.20
N MET A 39 -12.83 3.44 12.22
CA MET A 39 -14.22 3.08 12.49
C MET A 39 -14.40 2.68 13.95
N ALA A 40 -15.66 2.62 14.39
CA ALA A 40 -15.99 2.11 15.71
C ALA A 40 -15.40 0.71 15.94
N GLY A 41 -14.75 0.50 17.09
CA GLY A 41 -14.10 -0.77 17.44
C GLY A 41 -12.66 -0.94 16.94
N CYS A 42 -12.08 0.05 16.24
CA CYS A 42 -10.68 0.01 15.85
C CYS A 42 -9.76 0.08 17.08
N GLY A 43 -8.97 -0.97 17.31
CA GLY A 43 -7.93 -1.05 18.35
C GLY A 43 -6.55 -0.60 17.89
N ALA A 44 -6.36 -0.30 16.59
CA ALA A 44 -5.13 0.30 16.07
C ALA A 44 -5.13 1.83 16.23
N ASP A 45 -3.96 2.39 16.53
CA ASP A 45 -3.72 3.84 16.55
C ASP A 45 -2.30 4.13 16.07
N LEU A 46 -2.18 4.95 15.02
CA LEU A 46 -0.87 5.30 14.45
C LEU A 46 -0.25 6.52 15.12
N GLY A 47 -0.98 7.20 16.01
CA GLY A 47 -0.58 8.49 16.57
C GLY A 47 -0.62 9.64 15.57
N LEU A 48 -1.30 9.44 14.44
CA LEU A 48 -1.56 10.49 13.44
C LEU A 48 -2.83 11.25 13.83
N PRO A 49 -3.00 12.50 13.36
CA PRO A 49 -4.25 13.21 13.59
C PRO A 49 -5.44 12.43 13.03
N GLU A 50 -6.50 12.28 13.84
CA GLU A 50 -7.77 11.74 13.37
C GLU A 50 -8.42 12.77 12.42
N MET A 51 -8.88 12.32 11.26
CA MET A 51 -9.53 13.18 10.27
C MET A 51 -10.72 12.51 9.64
N SER A 52 -11.80 13.27 9.49
CA SER A 52 -12.85 12.94 8.53
C SER A 52 -12.34 13.05 7.09
N LEU A 53 -13.09 12.47 6.15
CA LEU A 53 -12.79 12.58 4.72
C LEU A 53 -12.73 14.03 4.26
N ALA A 54 -13.70 14.86 4.65
CA ALA A 54 -13.77 16.27 4.29
C ALA A 54 -12.56 17.06 4.84
N GLU A 55 -12.19 16.86 6.10
CA GLU A 55 -11.02 17.52 6.71
C GLU A 55 -9.72 17.11 6.03
N ALA A 56 -9.53 15.82 5.78
CA ALA A 56 -8.35 15.33 5.08
C ALA A 56 -8.27 15.88 3.65
N ARG A 57 -9.41 15.95 2.94
CA ARG A 57 -9.49 16.51 1.59
C ARG A 57 -9.16 17.99 1.57
N ALA A 58 -9.72 18.76 2.51
CA ALA A 58 -9.43 20.19 2.67
C ALA A 58 -7.94 20.44 2.98
N ARG A 59 -7.30 19.51 3.69
CA ARG A 59 -5.85 19.52 3.96
C ARG A 59 -4.99 18.96 2.82
N GLY A 60 -5.60 18.59 1.70
CA GLY A 60 -4.91 18.23 0.47
C GLY A 60 -4.71 16.73 0.23
N ALA A 61 -5.26 15.84 1.08
CA ALA A 61 -5.18 14.40 0.81
C ALA A 61 -5.84 14.05 -0.54
N ARG A 62 -5.16 13.19 -1.30
CA ARG A 62 -5.52 12.79 -2.67
C ARG A 62 -6.04 11.37 -2.73
N THR A 63 -5.44 10.47 -1.96
CA THR A 63 -5.81 9.06 -1.94
C THR A 63 -6.16 8.60 -0.53
N LEU A 64 -7.26 7.85 -0.41
CA LEU A 64 -7.57 7.07 0.79
C LEU A 64 -6.92 5.70 0.65
N VAL A 65 -5.93 5.41 1.50
CA VAL A 65 -5.23 4.13 1.47
C VAL A 65 -5.84 3.19 2.52
N ILE A 66 -6.26 2.01 2.08
CA ILE A 66 -6.68 0.93 3.00
C ILE A 66 -5.42 0.40 3.69
N GLY A 67 -5.19 0.90 4.90
CA GLY A 67 -3.96 0.72 5.66
C GLY A 67 -3.91 -0.58 6.47
N VAL A 68 -4.83 -1.51 6.21
CA VAL A 68 -5.08 -2.68 7.02
C VAL A 68 -5.10 -3.95 6.20
N ALA A 69 -4.69 -5.04 6.83
CA ALA A 69 -4.76 -6.39 6.29
C ALA A 69 -5.62 -7.25 7.22
N ASN A 70 -6.86 -7.50 6.84
CA ASN A 70 -7.76 -8.38 7.58
C ASN A 70 -7.65 -9.84 7.09
N ARG A 71 -8.03 -10.78 7.96
CA ARG A 71 -8.12 -12.19 7.57
C ARG A 71 -9.15 -12.34 6.46
N GLY A 72 -8.75 -12.94 5.35
CA GLY A 72 -9.60 -13.16 4.17
C GLY A 72 -9.68 -11.98 3.20
N GLY A 73 -9.11 -10.81 3.52
CA GLY A 73 -9.05 -9.68 2.59
C GLY A 73 -10.40 -9.00 2.31
N VAL A 74 -11.44 -9.28 3.12
CA VAL A 74 -12.83 -8.93 2.81
C VAL A 74 -13.11 -7.43 2.99
N ILE A 75 -13.82 -6.83 2.04
CA ILE A 75 -14.34 -5.46 2.16
C ILE A 75 -15.77 -5.53 2.72
N SER A 76 -15.93 -5.22 4.01
CA SER A 76 -17.25 -5.28 4.67
C SER A 76 -18.20 -4.22 4.13
N ALA A 77 -19.52 -4.44 4.26
CA ALA A 77 -20.52 -3.45 3.86
C ALA A 77 -20.35 -2.11 4.60
N ALA A 78 -19.86 -2.13 5.84
CA ALA A 78 -19.57 -0.93 6.61
C ALA A 78 -18.39 -0.15 6.02
N TRP A 79 -17.33 -0.84 5.60
CA TRP A 79 -16.20 -0.21 4.91
C TRP A 79 -16.63 0.34 3.55
N LYS A 80 -17.41 -0.41 2.77
CA LYS A 80 -17.89 0.06 1.45
C LYS A 80 -18.58 1.42 1.54
N LYS A 81 -19.38 1.68 2.59
CA LYS A 81 -19.99 2.99 2.81
C LYS A 81 -18.96 4.11 2.93
N VAL A 82 -17.89 3.89 3.69
CA VAL A 82 -16.80 4.86 3.85
C VAL A 82 -16.03 5.03 2.54
N LEU A 83 -15.76 3.94 1.83
CA LEU A 83 -15.04 3.96 0.56
C LEU A 83 -15.82 4.67 -0.55
N VAL A 84 -17.15 4.45 -0.63
CA VAL A 84 -18.05 5.20 -1.53
C VAL A 84 -18.02 6.68 -1.19
N ALA A 85 -18.20 7.05 0.08
CA ALA A 85 -18.14 8.45 0.51
C ALA A 85 -16.79 9.10 0.18
N ALA A 86 -15.68 8.36 0.27
CA ALA A 86 -14.36 8.87 -0.11
C ALA A 86 -14.25 9.14 -1.61
N LEU A 87 -14.79 8.26 -2.46
CA LEU A 87 -14.83 8.51 -3.91
C LEU A 87 -15.65 9.76 -4.24
N GLU A 88 -16.80 9.92 -3.59
CA GLU A 88 -17.68 11.09 -3.76
C GLU A 88 -17.03 12.40 -3.28
N GLU A 89 -16.22 12.35 -2.21
CA GLU A 89 -15.41 13.47 -1.71
C GLU A 89 -14.16 13.74 -2.57
N GLY A 90 -13.94 12.96 -3.62
CA GLY A 90 -12.90 13.19 -4.62
C GLY A 90 -11.55 12.53 -4.30
N PHE A 91 -11.54 11.49 -3.46
CA PHE A 91 -10.36 10.65 -3.25
C PHE A 91 -10.24 9.58 -4.34
N ASP A 92 -9.01 9.26 -4.70
CA ASP A 92 -8.71 7.95 -5.27
C ASP A 92 -8.61 6.92 -4.13
N LEU A 93 -8.79 5.63 -4.42
CA LEU A 93 -8.64 4.56 -3.43
C LEU A 93 -7.42 3.71 -3.75
N ALA A 94 -6.65 3.32 -2.73
CA ALA A 94 -5.56 2.36 -2.90
C ALA A 94 -5.67 1.22 -1.88
N SER A 95 -5.47 -0.01 -2.36
CA SER A 95 -5.63 -1.23 -1.56
C SER A 95 -4.59 -2.27 -1.92
N GLY A 96 -4.06 -2.91 -0.88
CA GLY A 96 -3.30 -4.16 -0.98
C GLY A 96 -4.12 -5.40 -0.60
N LEU A 97 -5.45 -5.33 -0.50
CA LEU A 97 -6.26 -6.49 -0.14
C LEU A 97 -6.35 -7.51 -1.28
N HIS A 98 -6.58 -8.78 -0.93
CA HIS A 98 -6.84 -9.83 -1.92
C HIS A 98 -8.18 -9.63 -2.63
N SER A 99 -9.21 -9.15 -1.94
CA SER A 99 -10.42 -8.67 -2.58
C SER A 99 -10.12 -7.33 -3.25
N LEU A 100 -10.18 -7.32 -4.58
CA LEU A 100 -9.84 -6.16 -5.38
C LEU A 100 -10.97 -5.13 -5.32
N LEU A 101 -10.61 -3.85 -5.24
CA LEU A 101 -11.55 -2.74 -5.25
C LEU A 101 -12.37 -2.72 -6.54
N ARG A 102 -11.73 -2.99 -7.67
CA ARG A 102 -12.39 -2.98 -8.99
C ARG A 102 -13.41 -4.10 -9.19
N ASP A 103 -13.31 -5.17 -8.40
CA ASP A 103 -14.22 -6.32 -8.49
C ASP A 103 -15.48 -6.13 -7.64
N GLU A 104 -15.53 -5.06 -6.82
CA GLU A 104 -16.72 -4.63 -6.10
C GLU A 104 -17.58 -3.74 -7.01
N PRO A 105 -18.73 -4.23 -7.54
CA PRO A 105 -19.45 -3.53 -8.61
C PRO A 105 -19.90 -2.12 -8.21
N ASP A 106 -20.33 -1.96 -6.96
CA ASP A 106 -20.79 -0.68 -6.42
C ASP A 106 -19.65 0.33 -6.35
N LEU A 107 -18.47 -0.09 -5.84
CA LEU A 107 -17.29 0.78 -5.77
C LEU A 107 -16.78 1.16 -7.15
N ALA A 108 -16.71 0.19 -8.07
CA ALA A 108 -16.26 0.43 -9.43
C ALA A 108 -17.20 1.38 -10.19
N ALA A 109 -18.52 1.28 -9.96
CA ALA A 109 -19.51 2.17 -10.56
C ALA A 109 -19.35 3.62 -10.06
N VAL A 110 -19.25 3.81 -8.73
CA VAL A 110 -19.07 5.14 -8.13
C VAL A 110 -17.73 5.75 -8.57
N ALA A 111 -16.64 4.97 -8.56
CA ALA A 111 -15.33 5.46 -9.00
C ALA A 111 -15.38 5.98 -10.45
N ARG A 112 -16.06 5.26 -11.36
CA ARG A 112 -16.26 5.73 -12.73
C ARG A 112 -17.11 7.00 -12.79
N ALA A 113 -18.20 7.07 -12.03
CA ALA A 113 -19.08 8.24 -12.01
C ALA A 113 -18.37 9.50 -11.49
N CYS A 114 -17.51 9.36 -10.47
CA CYS A 114 -16.72 10.45 -9.89
C CYS A 114 -15.38 10.70 -10.61
N GLY A 115 -15.06 9.92 -11.65
CA GLY A 115 -13.79 9.99 -12.39
C GLY A 115 -12.56 9.77 -11.49
N ARG A 116 -12.66 8.84 -10.54
CA ARG A 116 -11.61 8.49 -9.55
C ARG A 116 -10.95 7.16 -9.89
N ALA A 117 -9.71 7.00 -9.45
CA ALA A 117 -8.94 5.78 -9.66
C ALA A 117 -9.09 4.78 -8.50
N LEU A 118 -9.08 3.49 -8.85
CA LEU A 118 -8.98 2.37 -7.92
C LEU A 118 -7.63 1.69 -8.13
N HIS A 119 -6.72 1.82 -7.16
CA HIS A 119 -5.36 1.28 -7.19
C HIS A 119 -5.30 -0.05 -6.43
N ASP A 120 -5.45 -1.14 -7.17
CA ASP A 120 -5.26 -2.50 -6.64
C ASP A 120 -3.79 -2.93 -6.79
N VAL A 121 -2.95 -2.64 -5.79
CA VAL A 121 -1.47 -2.84 -5.90
C VAL A 121 -1.04 -4.31 -5.95
N ARG A 122 -1.99 -5.23 -5.81
CA ARG A 122 -1.79 -6.68 -6.00
C ARG A 122 -1.94 -7.13 -7.44
N VAL A 123 -2.41 -6.28 -8.35
CA VAL A 123 -2.56 -6.63 -9.76
C VAL A 123 -1.26 -6.29 -10.50
N PRO A 124 -0.59 -7.27 -11.14
CA PRO A 124 0.51 -6.98 -12.05
C PRO A 124 0.06 -6.06 -13.19
N GLU A 125 0.70 -4.91 -13.36
CA GLU A 125 0.40 -3.98 -14.45
C GLU A 125 1.17 -4.29 -15.74
N VAL A 126 2.20 -5.14 -15.65
CA VAL A 126 3.06 -5.50 -16.78
C VAL A 126 3.14 -7.01 -16.95
N LYS A 127 3.37 -7.44 -18.19
CA LYS A 127 3.72 -8.83 -18.47
C LYS A 127 5.18 -9.06 -18.08
N TYR A 128 5.41 -10.00 -17.17
CA TYR A 128 6.75 -10.38 -16.77
C TYR A 128 7.32 -11.45 -17.73
N PRO A 129 8.61 -11.34 -18.10
CA PRO A 129 9.26 -12.38 -18.88
C PRO A 129 9.59 -13.60 -18.01
N ILE A 130 9.97 -14.71 -18.64
CA ILE A 130 10.67 -15.80 -17.96
C ILE A 130 12.11 -15.34 -17.70
N ALA A 131 12.68 -15.70 -16.54
CA ALA A 131 14.06 -15.35 -16.20
C ALA A 131 15.05 -15.97 -17.19
N ASN A 132 16.07 -15.19 -17.61
CA ASN A 132 17.07 -15.61 -18.59
C ASN A 132 18.48 -15.84 -18.00
N GLY A 133 18.67 -15.59 -16.69
CA GLY A 133 19.96 -15.76 -16.00
C GLY A 133 21.05 -14.78 -16.41
N VAL A 134 20.75 -13.75 -17.22
CA VAL A 134 21.73 -12.75 -17.65
C VAL A 134 22.18 -11.92 -16.45
N LYS A 135 23.50 -11.84 -16.25
CA LYS A 135 24.09 -11.09 -15.13
C LYS A 135 23.82 -9.59 -15.28
N ARG A 136 23.23 -8.99 -14.24
CA ARG A 136 23.00 -7.54 -14.15
C ARG A 136 24.21 -6.82 -13.55
N SER A 137 24.46 -5.59 -13.99
CA SER A 137 25.45 -4.71 -13.35
C SER A 137 25.05 -4.36 -11.92
N GLY A 138 25.99 -3.83 -11.13
CA GLY A 138 25.74 -3.44 -9.74
C GLY A 138 25.63 -4.60 -8.74
N LYS A 139 25.39 -4.25 -7.47
CA LYS A 139 25.18 -5.21 -6.37
C LYS A 139 23.68 -5.35 -6.08
N ARG A 140 23.28 -6.53 -5.61
CA ARG A 140 21.91 -6.85 -5.20
C ARG A 140 21.97 -7.37 -3.77
N CYS A 141 21.27 -6.71 -2.87
CA CYS A 141 21.13 -7.15 -1.48
C CYS A 141 19.70 -7.64 -1.29
N LEU A 142 19.54 -8.92 -0.96
CA LEU A 142 18.24 -9.52 -0.66
C LEU A 142 18.18 -9.84 0.83
N PRO A 143 17.40 -9.08 1.63
CA PRO A 143 17.15 -9.45 3.01
C PRO A 143 16.33 -10.73 3.07
N VAL A 144 16.92 -11.77 3.62
CA VAL A 144 16.26 -13.04 3.95
C VAL A 144 16.00 -13.09 5.45
N GLY A 145 14.98 -13.82 5.87
CA GLY A 145 14.58 -13.93 7.27
C GLY A 145 14.07 -15.31 7.58
N THR A 146 14.13 -15.69 8.84
CA THR A 146 13.72 -17.02 9.34
C THR A 146 12.21 -17.24 9.31
N ASP A 147 11.42 -16.17 9.18
CA ASP A 147 9.95 -16.21 9.12
C ASP A 147 9.38 -15.01 8.33
N CYS A 148 8.05 -14.97 8.15
CA CYS A 148 7.28 -13.83 7.67
C CYS A 148 7.17 -12.72 8.74
N SER A 149 6.96 -11.48 8.30
CA SER A 149 6.75 -10.32 9.20
C SER A 149 7.89 -10.00 10.20
N VAL A 150 9.10 -10.55 10.03
CA VAL A 150 10.28 -10.31 10.90
C VAL A 150 11.14 -9.09 10.50
N GLY A 151 10.58 -8.12 9.78
CA GLY A 151 11.30 -6.87 9.45
C GLY A 151 12.16 -6.87 8.19
N LYS A 152 12.06 -7.88 7.30
CA LYS A 152 12.83 -7.93 6.03
C LYS A 152 12.75 -6.64 5.20
N MET A 153 11.55 -6.08 5.06
CA MET A 153 11.32 -4.81 4.34
C MET A 153 11.99 -3.64 5.07
N TYR A 154 11.84 -3.55 6.39
CA TYR A 154 12.43 -2.47 7.19
C TYR A 154 13.95 -2.49 7.11
N THR A 155 14.57 -3.67 7.15
CA THR A 155 16.01 -3.82 6.93
C THR A 155 16.44 -3.28 5.56
N ALA A 156 15.70 -3.61 4.50
CA ALA A 156 16.01 -3.14 3.15
C ALA A 156 15.95 -1.60 3.05
N MET A 157 14.90 -0.99 3.60
CA MET A 157 14.70 0.45 3.56
C MET A 157 15.69 1.20 4.45
N ALA A 158 16.01 0.66 5.64
CA ALA A 158 17.04 1.23 6.51
C ALA A 158 18.42 1.23 5.83
N LEU A 159 18.76 0.14 5.13
CA LEU A 159 19.99 0.05 4.36
C LEU A 159 20.02 1.06 3.20
N GLU A 160 18.92 1.21 2.46
CA GLU A 160 18.81 2.22 1.40
C GLU A 160 19.03 3.63 1.95
N GLN A 161 18.31 4.01 3.01
CA GLN A 161 18.43 5.33 3.63
C GLN A 161 19.86 5.60 4.11
N ALA A 162 20.50 4.62 4.75
CA ALA A 162 21.89 4.74 5.19
C ALA A 162 22.88 4.86 4.02
N MET A 163 22.63 4.17 2.90
CA MET A 163 23.44 4.29 1.69
C MET A 163 23.30 5.67 1.04
N HIS A 164 22.08 6.21 0.95
CA HIS A 164 21.85 7.57 0.46
C HIS A 164 22.51 8.63 1.35
N ALA A 165 22.42 8.48 2.68
CA ALA A 165 23.10 9.37 3.63
C ALA A 165 24.63 9.38 3.46
N ARG A 166 25.20 8.32 2.86
CA ARG A 166 26.62 8.22 2.51
C ARG A 166 26.93 8.63 1.06
N GLY A 167 25.97 9.19 0.33
CA GLY A 167 26.13 9.60 -1.07
C GLY A 167 26.23 8.43 -2.06
N MET A 168 25.82 7.21 -1.67
CA MET A 168 25.86 6.05 -2.55
C MET A 168 24.62 6.00 -3.46
N LYS A 169 24.80 5.45 -4.67
CA LYS A 169 23.69 5.14 -5.57
C LYS A 169 23.00 3.85 -5.09
N ALA A 170 21.82 3.98 -4.50
CA ALA A 170 21.00 2.87 -4.04
C ALA A 170 19.53 3.06 -4.48
N SER A 171 18.81 1.94 -4.59
CA SER A 171 17.37 1.93 -4.84
C SER A 171 16.73 0.75 -4.12
N PHE A 172 15.64 0.97 -3.41
CA PHE A 172 14.78 -0.07 -2.88
C PHE A 172 13.81 -0.60 -3.95
N ARG A 173 13.61 -1.92 -3.98
CA ARG A 173 12.72 -2.60 -4.92
C ARG A 173 11.65 -3.35 -4.13
N ALA A 174 10.43 -2.83 -4.12
CA ALA A 174 9.33 -3.43 -3.41
C ALA A 174 8.89 -4.73 -4.08
N THR A 175 8.75 -5.80 -3.29
CA THR A 175 8.28 -7.12 -3.75
C THR A 175 6.91 -7.51 -3.17
N GLY A 176 6.21 -6.56 -2.55
CA GLY A 176 4.91 -6.80 -1.93
C GLY A 176 4.14 -5.51 -1.69
N GLN A 177 2.84 -5.64 -1.42
CA GLN A 177 1.87 -4.55 -1.40
C GLN A 177 2.29 -3.35 -0.53
N THR A 178 2.82 -3.59 0.68
CA THR A 178 3.17 -2.51 1.61
C THR A 178 4.32 -1.69 1.05
N GLY A 179 5.34 -2.36 0.50
CA GLY A 179 6.44 -1.68 -0.17
C GLY A 179 5.94 -0.83 -1.34
N ILE A 180 5.04 -1.37 -2.17
CA ILE A 180 4.48 -0.66 -3.33
C ILE A 180 3.68 0.57 -2.89
N LEU A 181 2.87 0.48 -1.83
CA LEU A 181 2.13 1.63 -1.30
C LEU A 181 3.04 2.71 -0.70
N ILE A 182 4.20 2.31 -0.18
CA ILE A 182 5.23 3.21 0.34
C ILE A 182 6.00 3.90 -0.80
N THR A 183 6.39 3.17 -1.84
CA THR A 183 7.28 3.67 -2.91
C THR A 183 6.56 4.19 -4.14
N GLY A 184 5.32 3.77 -4.36
CA GLY A 184 4.56 4.01 -5.59
C GLY A 184 4.95 3.10 -6.77
N ASP A 185 5.91 2.17 -6.58
CA ASP A 185 6.42 1.27 -7.63
C ASP A 185 6.94 -0.05 -7.05
N GLY A 186 6.81 -1.14 -7.80
CA GLY A 186 7.32 -2.45 -7.45
C GLY A 186 6.52 -3.60 -8.04
N VAL A 187 6.77 -4.79 -7.51
CA VAL A 187 6.19 -6.04 -8.00
C VAL A 187 5.42 -6.72 -6.87
N PRO A 188 4.10 -6.97 -7.01
CA PRO A 188 3.37 -7.79 -6.03
C PRO A 188 3.71 -9.26 -6.27
N LEU A 189 4.90 -9.69 -5.81
CA LEU A 189 5.49 -10.96 -6.21
C LEU A 189 4.61 -12.16 -5.85
N ASP A 190 3.87 -12.08 -4.75
CA ASP A 190 2.94 -13.12 -4.30
C ASP A 190 1.70 -13.29 -5.21
N ALA A 191 1.41 -12.31 -6.06
CA ALA A 191 0.35 -12.34 -7.06
C ALA A 191 0.87 -12.64 -8.48
N VAL A 192 2.17 -12.83 -8.66
CA VAL A 192 2.77 -13.20 -9.95
C VAL A 192 2.65 -14.72 -10.15
N VAL A 193 2.21 -15.14 -11.33
CA VAL A 193 2.17 -16.56 -11.70
C VAL A 193 3.59 -17.15 -11.65
N ALA A 194 3.72 -18.34 -11.06
CA ALA A 194 5.00 -18.93 -10.65
C ALA A 194 6.10 -18.90 -11.73
N ASP A 195 5.77 -19.24 -12.98
CA ASP A 195 6.71 -19.27 -14.12
C ASP A 195 7.41 -17.93 -14.40
N PHE A 196 6.81 -16.82 -13.97
CA PHE A 196 7.31 -15.46 -14.22
C PHE A 196 7.90 -14.78 -12.98
N MET A 197 7.80 -15.39 -11.79
CA MET A 197 8.27 -14.77 -10.53
C MET A 197 9.74 -14.36 -10.60
N ALA A 198 10.61 -15.25 -11.09
CA ALA A 198 12.04 -14.98 -11.20
C ALA A 198 12.38 -13.93 -12.26
N GLY A 199 11.55 -13.78 -13.30
CA GLY A 199 11.74 -12.78 -14.34
C GLY A 199 11.16 -11.41 -13.98
N ALA A 200 10.28 -11.36 -12.98
CA ALA A 200 9.71 -10.11 -12.46
C ALA A 200 10.70 -9.30 -11.59
N VAL A 201 11.76 -9.92 -11.07
CA VAL A 201 12.73 -9.31 -10.14
C VAL A 201 14.16 -9.23 -10.68
#